data_AF-A0A6A4S5N4-F1
#
_entry.id   AF-A0A6A4S5N4-F1
#
_cell.length_a   1.000
_cell.length_b   1.000
_cell.length_c   1.000
_cell.angle_alpha   90.00
_cell.angle_beta   90.00
_cell.angle_gamma   90.00
#
_symmetry.space_group_name_H-M   'P 1'
#
loop_
_entity.id
_entity.type
_entity.pdbx_description
1 polymer ?
#
loop_
_entity_poly.entity_id
_entity_poly.type
_entity_poly.pdbx_seq_one_letter_code
_entity_poly.pdbx_strand_id
1 'polypeptide(L)'
;MRLTRRREQSTDRDSRPLSYHHRQLSSSTVIIIDSYHHRQLSSSTVIIIDSYHHRQLSSSTVIIIDSYHHRQLSSSTVIIIDSYHHRQLSSSTVIIIDSYHHRQLSSSTVIIIDSYHHRQLSSSTVIIIDSYHHRQLSSSTVIIIDSYHHRQLSSSTVIIIDSYHHRQLSSSTVIIIDSYHHRQLSSSTVIIIDSYHHRQLSSSTVIIIDSYHHRQLSSSTVIIIDSYHHRQLSSSIVIIIDSYHHR
;
A
#
# COMPACT_ATOMS: atom_id res chain seq x y z
N MET A 1 -25.88 -5.89 -79.58
CA MET A 1 -25.55 -4.64 -78.87
C MET A 1 -25.41 -4.98 -77.38
N ARG A 2 -24.18 -5.00 -76.88
CA ARG A 2 -23.81 -5.12 -75.46
C ARG A 2 -24.42 -3.96 -74.67
N LEU A 3 -24.84 -4.19 -73.43
CA LEU A 3 -24.53 -3.32 -72.28
C LEU A 3 -24.83 -4.10 -70.98
N THR A 4 -23.73 -4.50 -70.33
CA THR A 4 -23.63 -5.02 -68.96
C THR A 4 -23.98 -3.96 -67.92
N ARG A 5 -24.71 -4.32 -66.84
CA ARG A 5 -24.69 -3.54 -65.59
C ARG A 5 -24.73 -4.42 -64.34
N ARG A 6 -23.52 -4.59 -63.79
CA ARG A 6 -23.07 -4.65 -62.39
C ARG A 6 -23.99 -5.33 -61.33
N ARG A 7 -23.47 -6.45 -60.80
CA ARG A 7 -23.75 -6.95 -59.44
C ARG A 7 -23.34 -5.90 -58.42
N GLU A 8 -24.24 -5.55 -57.51
CA GLU A 8 -23.90 -4.96 -56.22
C GLU A 8 -24.21 -6.01 -55.14
N GLN A 9 -23.14 -6.57 -54.57
CA GLN A 9 -23.18 -7.38 -53.37
C GLN A 9 -23.45 -6.42 -52.19
N SER A 10 -24.61 -6.54 -51.56
CA SER A 10 -24.85 -5.99 -50.23
C SER A 10 -24.32 -7.01 -49.22
N THR A 11 -23.05 -6.86 -48.84
CA THR A 11 -22.48 -7.52 -47.68
C THR A 11 -22.86 -6.69 -46.46
N ASP A 12 -23.91 -7.12 -45.76
CA ASP A 12 -24.19 -6.65 -44.40
C ASP A 12 -23.17 -7.31 -43.46
N ARG A 13 -22.02 -6.64 -43.32
CA ARG A 13 -21.00 -6.90 -42.30
C ARG A 13 -20.96 -5.67 -41.40
N ASP A 14 -20.62 -5.95 -40.14
CA ASP A 14 -20.05 -5.04 -39.16
C ASP A 14 -21.01 -4.30 -38.23
N SER A 15 -21.30 -4.98 -37.11
CA SER A 15 -20.98 -4.42 -35.79
C SER A 15 -21.09 -5.51 -34.71
N ARG A 16 -20.32 -6.60 -34.86
CA ARG A 16 -19.92 -7.40 -33.70
C ARG A 16 -18.70 -6.71 -33.09
N PRO A 17 -18.68 -6.40 -31.78
CA PRO A 17 -17.45 -5.90 -31.16
C PRO A 17 -16.34 -6.93 -31.40
N LEU A 18 -15.20 -6.48 -31.94
CA LEU A 18 -14.03 -7.31 -32.19
C LEU A 18 -13.53 -7.83 -30.84
N SER A 19 -13.87 -9.09 -30.55
CA SER A 19 -13.56 -9.75 -29.30
C SER A 19 -12.12 -10.28 -29.31
N TYR A 20 -11.15 -9.47 -28.89
CA TYR A 20 -9.72 -9.81 -28.77
C TYR A 20 -9.44 -10.74 -27.57
N HIS A 21 -9.82 -12.01 -27.70
CA HIS A 21 -9.54 -13.04 -26.72
C HIS A 21 -8.27 -13.82 -27.08
N HIS A 22 -7.20 -13.69 -26.29
CA HIS A 22 -6.08 -14.63 -26.38
C HIS A 22 -6.05 -15.57 -25.18
N ARG A 23 -6.05 -16.87 -25.48
CA ARG A 23 -6.08 -17.92 -24.45
C ARG A 23 -4.70 -18.11 -23.82
N GLN A 24 -3.63 -18.12 -24.61
CA GLN A 24 -2.24 -18.27 -24.20
C GLN A 24 -1.31 -17.53 -25.18
N LEU A 25 -0.30 -16.83 -24.67
CA LEU A 25 0.77 -16.20 -25.44
C LEU A 25 2.12 -16.54 -24.80
N SER A 26 3.08 -16.95 -25.62
CA SER A 26 4.46 -17.26 -25.23
C SER A 26 5.44 -16.68 -26.24
N SER A 27 6.26 -15.73 -25.82
CA SER A 27 7.25 -15.03 -26.64
C SER A 27 8.37 -14.48 -25.74
N SER A 28 9.52 -14.09 -26.29
CA SER A 28 10.57 -13.38 -25.54
C SER A 28 10.07 -12.02 -25.02
N THR A 29 9.32 -11.31 -25.86
CA THR A 29 8.65 -10.05 -25.53
C THR A 29 7.21 -10.11 -26.00
N VAL A 30 6.28 -9.65 -25.15
CA VAL A 30 4.86 -9.47 -25.49
C VAL A 30 4.47 -8.03 -25.21
N ILE A 31 3.92 -7.37 -26.23
CA ILE A 31 3.28 -6.07 -26.12
C ILE A 31 1.81 -6.26 -26.47
N ILE A 32 0.92 -5.87 -25.56
CA ILE A 32 -0.53 -5.89 -25.75
C ILE A 32 -1.03 -4.47 -25.59
N ILE A 33 -1.82 -4.03 -26.56
CA ILE A 33 -2.52 -2.74 -26.56
C ILE A 33 -4.01 -3.08 -26.72
N ASP A 34 -4.87 -2.43 -25.93
CA ASP A 34 -6.32 -2.54 -25.99
C ASP A 34 -6.82 -3.98 -25.87
N SER A 35 -6.77 -4.53 -24.67
CA SER A 35 -7.22 -5.90 -24.43
C SER A 35 -8.40 -6.00 -23.48
N TYR A 36 -9.42 -6.73 -23.92
CA TYR A 36 -10.59 -6.97 -23.09
C TYR A 36 -10.38 -8.16 -22.15
N HIS A 37 -9.75 -9.25 -22.62
CA HIS A 37 -9.60 -10.48 -21.84
C HIS A 37 -8.40 -11.34 -22.26
N HIS A 38 -7.51 -11.61 -21.31
CA HIS A 38 -6.49 -12.66 -21.44
C HIS A 38 -6.47 -13.61 -20.24
N ARG A 39 -6.23 -14.89 -20.54
CA ARG A 39 -6.19 -15.92 -19.49
C ARG A 39 -4.79 -16.15 -18.95
N GLN A 40 -3.79 -16.32 -19.83
CA GLN A 40 -2.43 -16.68 -19.44
C GLN A 40 -1.40 -16.06 -20.39
N LEU A 41 -0.35 -15.49 -19.83
CA LEU A 41 0.76 -14.91 -20.59
C LEU A 41 2.09 -15.27 -19.90
N SER A 42 3.02 -15.81 -20.68
CA SER A 42 4.38 -16.13 -20.23
C SER A 42 5.40 -15.50 -21.18
N SER A 43 6.27 -14.63 -20.67
CA SER A 43 7.28 -13.95 -21.50
C SER A 43 8.44 -13.44 -20.65
N SER A 44 9.60 -13.14 -21.22
CA SER A 44 10.67 -12.48 -20.47
C SER A 44 10.28 -11.04 -20.11
N THR A 45 9.59 -10.35 -21.02
CA THR A 45 9.10 -8.98 -20.82
C THR A 45 7.66 -8.85 -21.30
N VAL A 46 6.80 -8.26 -20.47
CA VAL A 46 5.39 -8.02 -20.78
C VAL A 46 5.06 -6.55 -20.60
N ILE A 47 4.52 -5.94 -21.63
CA ILE A 47 3.94 -4.59 -21.59
C ILE A 47 2.47 -4.71 -21.96
N ILE A 48 1.60 -4.25 -21.07
CA ILE A 48 0.16 -4.18 -21.30
C ILE A 48 -0.25 -2.72 -21.16
N ILE A 49 -0.92 -2.20 -22.17
CA ILE A 49 -1.53 -0.87 -22.20
C ILE A 49 -3.03 -1.10 -22.40
N ASP A 50 -3.84 -0.50 -21.53
CA ASP A 50 -5.29 -0.55 -21.56
C ASP A 50 -5.85 -1.98 -21.49
N SER A 51 -6.08 -2.45 -20.27
CA SER A 51 -6.64 -3.78 -20.05
C SER A 51 -7.82 -3.83 -19.10
N TYR A 52 -8.84 -4.58 -19.53
CA TYR A 52 -10.03 -4.76 -18.71
C TYR A 52 -9.89 -5.95 -17.75
N HIS A 53 -9.44 -7.11 -18.25
CA HIS A 53 -9.34 -8.32 -17.44
C HIS A 53 -8.16 -9.24 -17.80
N HIS A 54 -7.29 -9.48 -16.83
CA HIS A 54 -6.25 -10.51 -16.91
C HIS A 54 -6.29 -11.47 -15.72
N ARG A 55 -6.13 -12.77 -16.02
CA ARG A 55 -6.17 -13.79 -14.99
C ARG A 55 -4.80 -14.16 -14.44
N GLN A 56 -3.81 -14.44 -15.30
CA GLN A 56 -2.50 -14.91 -14.89
C GLN A 56 -1.40 -14.37 -15.82
N LEU A 57 -0.35 -13.82 -15.22
CA LEU A 57 0.83 -13.33 -15.93
C LEU A 57 2.09 -13.78 -15.19
N SER A 58 3.01 -14.41 -15.92
CA SER A 58 4.32 -14.82 -15.44
C SER A 58 5.40 -14.21 -16.32
N SER A 59 6.32 -13.43 -15.75
CA SER A 59 7.40 -12.81 -16.51
C SER A 59 8.64 -12.51 -15.69
N SER A 60 9.73 -12.06 -16.31
CA SER A 60 10.82 -11.43 -15.55
C SER A 60 10.48 -9.96 -15.27
N THR A 61 9.87 -9.27 -16.23
CA THR A 61 9.50 -7.86 -16.12
C THR A 61 8.09 -7.63 -16.63
N VAL A 62 7.28 -6.93 -15.84
CA VAL A 62 5.90 -6.61 -16.18
C VAL A 62 5.66 -5.12 -16.01
N ILE A 63 5.14 -4.50 -17.06
CA ILE A 63 4.65 -3.12 -17.05
C ILE A 63 3.19 -3.18 -17.45
N ILE A 64 2.32 -2.67 -16.58
CA ILE A 64 0.89 -2.51 -16.83
C ILE A 64 0.57 -1.03 -16.70
N ILE A 65 -0.02 -0.48 -17.75
CA ILE A 65 -0.56 0.87 -17.80
C ILE A 65 -2.06 0.73 -18.00
N ASP A 66 -2.85 1.31 -17.10
CA ASP A 66 -4.30 1.29 -17.11
C ASP A 66 -4.90 -0.12 -17.06
N SER A 67 -5.26 -0.53 -15.84
CA SER A 67 -5.91 -1.83 -15.66
C SER A 67 -7.10 -1.82 -14.74
N TYR A 68 -8.18 -2.46 -15.20
CA TYR A 68 -9.39 -2.54 -14.40
C TYR A 68 -9.35 -3.74 -13.45
N HIS A 69 -8.99 -4.93 -13.93
CA HIS A 69 -8.93 -6.13 -13.11
C HIS A 69 -7.78 -7.09 -13.45
N HIS A 70 -6.94 -7.36 -12.44
CA HIS A 70 -5.94 -8.42 -12.49
C HIS A 70 -6.06 -9.37 -11.31
N ARG A 71 -5.98 -10.68 -11.60
CA ARG A 71 -6.11 -11.70 -10.57
C ARG A 71 -4.77 -12.15 -9.98
N GLN A 72 -3.80 -12.51 -10.83
CA GLN A 72 -2.52 -13.06 -10.38
C GLN A 72 -1.37 -12.60 -11.28
N LEU A 73 -0.32 -12.08 -10.66
CA LEU A 73 0.90 -11.65 -11.33
C LEU A 73 2.10 -12.18 -10.55
N SER A 74 2.99 -12.89 -11.25
CA SER A 74 4.29 -13.35 -10.74
C SER A 74 5.40 -12.80 -11.62
N SER A 75 6.32 -12.04 -11.03
CA SER A 75 7.44 -11.45 -11.79
C SER A 75 8.70 -11.27 -10.95
N SER A 76 9.83 -10.93 -11.55
CA SER A 76 10.96 -10.37 -10.79
C SER A 76 10.73 -8.88 -10.50
N THR A 77 10.22 -8.16 -11.50
CA THR A 77 9.90 -6.73 -11.42
C THR A 77 8.50 -6.47 -11.93
N VAL A 78 7.73 -5.64 -11.19
CA VAL A 78 6.40 -5.20 -11.59
C VAL A 78 6.28 -3.70 -11.43
N ILE A 79 5.81 -3.05 -12.49
CA ILE A 79 5.38 -1.66 -12.50
C ILE A 79 3.91 -1.63 -12.91
N ILE A 80 3.07 -1.03 -12.09
CA ILE A 80 1.65 -0.80 -12.37
C ILE A 80 1.40 0.69 -12.27
N ILE A 81 0.87 1.25 -13.33
CA ILE A 81 0.39 2.63 -13.41
C ILE A 81 -1.11 2.52 -13.61
N ASP A 82 -1.88 3.09 -12.68
CA ASP A 82 -3.33 3.11 -12.66
C ASP A 82 -3.97 1.72 -12.63
N SER A 83 -4.40 1.33 -11.43
CA SER A 83 -5.14 0.09 -11.28
C SER A 83 -6.35 0.16 -10.36
N TYR A 84 -7.46 -0.38 -10.86
CA TYR A 84 -8.69 -0.38 -10.09
C TYR A 84 -8.75 -1.56 -9.12
N HIS A 85 -8.47 -2.79 -9.61
CA HIS A 85 -8.50 -3.99 -8.77
C HIS A 85 -7.38 -4.99 -9.08
N HIS A 86 -6.57 -5.26 -8.05
CA HIS A 86 -5.61 -6.36 -8.06
C HIS A 86 -5.80 -7.30 -6.88
N ARG A 87 -5.83 -8.60 -7.18
CA ARG A 87 -6.04 -9.61 -6.14
C ARG A 87 -4.73 -10.13 -5.54
N GLN A 88 -3.77 -10.54 -6.34
CA GLN A 88 -2.52 -11.16 -5.86
C GLN A 88 -1.34 -10.75 -6.74
N LEU A 89 -0.29 -10.28 -6.10
CA LEU A 89 0.97 -9.94 -6.74
C LEU A 89 2.12 -10.54 -5.92
N SER A 90 2.99 -11.28 -6.60
CA SER A 90 4.24 -11.81 -6.05
C SER A 90 5.40 -11.35 -6.91
N SER A 91 6.36 -10.63 -6.33
CA SER A 91 7.52 -10.11 -7.09
C SER A 91 8.75 -9.86 -6.23
N SER A 92 9.95 -9.78 -6.79
CA SER A 92 11.09 -9.26 -6.03
C SER A 92 10.95 -7.76 -5.77
N THR A 93 10.49 -7.01 -6.77
CA THR A 93 10.26 -5.56 -6.69
C THR A 93 8.88 -5.20 -7.24
N VAL A 94 8.18 -4.29 -6.54
CA VAL A 94 6.87 -3.79 -6.95
C VAL A 94 6.82 -2.27 -6.81
N ILE A 95 6.42 -1.62 -7.90
CA ILE A 95 6.09 -0.20 -7.93
C ILE A 95 4.63 -0.08 -8.38
N ILE A 96 3.81 0.57 -7.57
CA ILE A 96 2.41 0.88 -7.88
C ILE A 96 2.24 2.39 -7.80
N ILE A 97 1.82 2.98 -8.91
CA ILE A 97 1.39 4.37 -9.02
C ILE A 97 -0.12 4.30 -9.23
N ASP A 98 -0.86 4.91 -8.31
CA ASP A 98 -2.32 4.92 -8.29
C ASP A 98 -3.00 3.55 -8.24
N SER A 99 -3.55 3.23 -7.08
CA SER A 99 -4.38 2.04 -6.95
C SER A 99 -5.59 2.19 -6.05
N TYR A 100 -6.72 1.69 -6.55
CA TYR A 100 -7.96 1.79 -5.79
C TYR A 100 -8.11 0.62 -4.81
N HIS A 101 -7.93 -0.62 -5.27
CA HIS A 101 -8.05 -1.81 -4.43
C HIS A 101 -6.99 -2.87 -4.71
N HIS A 102 -6.20 -3.17 -3.68
CA HIS A 102 -5.30 -4.32 -3.64
C HIS A 102 -5.58 -5.24 -2.47
N ARG A 103 -5.65 -6.54 -2.76
CA ARG A 103 -5.93 -7.53 -1.72
C ARG A 103 -4.67 -8.10 -1.08
N GLN A 104 -3.70 -8.55 -1.88
CA GLN A 104 -2.50 -9.22 -1.38
C GLN A 104 -1.29 -8.89 -2.24
N LEU A 105 -0.23 -8.44 -1.57
CA LEU A 105 1.06 -8.15 -2.18
C LEU A 105 2.16 -8.79 -1.34
N SER A 106 3.00 -9.60 -1.99
CA SER A 106 4.20 -10.20 -1.40
C SER A 106 5.41 -9.83 -2.22
N SER A 107 6.39 -9.15 -1.61
CA SER A 107 7.59 -8.76 -2.34
C SER A 107 8.80 -8.49 -1.47
N SER A 108 10.02 -8.49 -1.99
CA SER A 108 11.18 -8.02 -1.21
C SER A 108 11.11 -6.50 -1.00
N THR A 109 10.69 -5.75 -2.02
CA THR A 109 10.57 -4.29 -1.97
C THR A 109 9.26 -3.81 -2.58
N VAL A 110 8.55 -2.94 -1.86
CA VAL A 110 7.29 -2.36 -2.30
C VAL A 110 7.32 -0.85 -2.18
N ILE A 111 6.99 -0.18 -3.28
CA ILE A 111 6.77 1.26 -3.34
C ILE A 111 5.34 1.49 -3.84
N ILE A 112 4.54 2.20 -3.05
CA ILE A 112 3.19 2.62 -3.38
C ILE A 112 3.15 4.14 -3.26
N ILE A 113 2.79 4.82 -4.35
CA ILE A 113 2.65 6.28 -4.34
C ILE A 113 1.27 6.65 -3.83
N ASP A 114 0.21 6.10 -4.43
CA ASP A 114 -1.16 6.41 -4.06
C ASP A 114 -1.97 5.15 -3.91
N SER A 115 -2.66 5.02 -2.77
CA SER A 115 -3.58 3.91 -2.61
C SER A 115 -4.80 4.19 -1.74
N TYR A 116 -5.96 3.77 -2.24
CA TYR A 116 -7.20 3.96 -1.52
C TYR A 116 -7.45 2.81 -0.53
N HIS A 117 -7.31 1.55 -0.97
CA HIS A 117 -7.52 0.39 -0.12
C HIS A 117 -6.51 -0.74 -0.36
N HIS A 118 -5.77 -1.07 0.70
CA HIS A 118 -4.94 -2.28 0.75
C HIS A 118 -5.30 -3.17 1.94
N ARG A 119 -5.45 -4.46 1.66
CA ARG A 119 -5.79 -5.42 2.71
C ARG A 119 -4.56 -6.05 3.36
N GLN A 120 -3.61 -6.56 2.58
CA GLN A 120 -2.46 -7.29 3.09
C GLN A 120 -1.21 -6.99 2.26
N LEU A 121 -0.16 -6.59 2.94
CA LEU A 121 1.16 -6.37 2.36
C LEU A 121 2.21 -7.07 3.23
N SER A 122 3.03 -7.91 2.61
CA SER A 122 4.17 -8.58 3.24
C SER A 122 5.43 -8.26 2.46
N SER A 123 6.43 -7.66 3.10
CA SER A 123 7.68 -7.34 2.43
C SER A 123 8.90 -7.31 3.33
N SER A 124 10.10 -7.11 2.78
CA SER A 124 11.26 -6.71 3.58
C SER A 124 11.27 -5.19 3.76
N THR A 125 10.91 -4.44 2.71
CA THR A 125 10.89 -2.97 2.71
C THR A 125 9.61 -2.45 2.07
N VAL A 126 8.94 -1.54 2.77
CA VAL A 126 7.70 -0.91 2.31
C VAL A 126 7.82 0.59 2.41
N ILE A 127 7.56 1.27 1.31
CA ILE A 127 7.42 2.72 1.24
C ILE A 127 6.02 3.00 0.70
N ILE A 128 5.24 3.75 1.48
CA ILE A 128 3.91 4.23 1.11
C ILE A 128 3.97 5.76 1.23
N ILE A 129 3.65 6.45 0.13
CA ILE A 129 3.57 7.92 0.14
C ILE A 129 2.18 8.28 0.68
N ASP A 130 1.13 7.97 -0.06
CA ASP A 130 -0.23 8.29 0.33
C ASP A 130 -1.09 7.03 0.46
N SER A 131 -1.78 6.93 1.60
CA SER A 131 -2.76 5.88 1.76
C SER A 131 -3.98 6.22 2.59
N TYR A 132 -5.14 5.85 2.06
CA TYR A 132 -6.40 6.12 2.74
C TYR A 132 -6.75 5.00 3.74
N HIS A 133 -6.69 3.74 3.31
CA HIS A 133 -6.99 2.60 4.17
C HIS A 133 -6.05 1.40 3.98
N HIS A 134 -5.36 1.04 5.05
CA HIS A 134 -4.59 -0.20 5.13
C HIS A 134 -5.01 -1.06 6.32
N ARG A 135 -5.20 -2.35 6.06
CA ARG A 135 -5.61 -3.28 7.11
C ARG A 135 -4.44 -3.97 7.79
N GLN A 136 -3.51 -4.53 7.03
CA GLN A 136 -2.39 -5.33 7.57
C GLN A 136 -1.13 -5.10 6.76
N LEU A 137 -0.06 -4.72 7.45
CA LEU A 137 1.27 -4.56 6.88
C LEU A 137 2.27 -5.28 7.78
N SER A 138 3.04 -6.19 7.17
CA SER A 138 4.15 -6.89 7.81
C SER A 138 5.42 -6.62 7.01
N SER A 139 6.44 -6.05 7.65
CA SER A 139 7.72 -5.77 6.99
C SER A 139 8.92 -5.86 7.92
N SER A 140 10.14 -5.80 7.41
CA SER A 140 11.30 -5.46 8.25
C SER A 140 11.41 -3.95 8.45
N THR A 141 11.15 -3.19 7.38
CA THR A 141 11.17 -1.72 7.37
C THR A 141 9.90 -1.18 6.74
N VAL A 142 9.30 -0.17 7.38
CA VAL A 142 8.11 0.53 6.89
C VAL A 142 8.32 2.03 7.00
N ILE A 143 8.10 2.72 5.89
CA ILE A 143 8.03 4.17 5.80
C ILE A 143 6.66 4.52 5.24
N ILE A 144 5.91 5.33 5.98
CA ILE A 144 4.62 5.87 5.58
C ILE A 144 4.74 7.39 5.69
N ILE A 145 4.47 8.10 4.60
CA ILE A 145 4.46 9.57 4.61
C ILE A 145 3.10 10.01 5.13
N ASP A 146 2.03 9.74 4.39
CA ASP A 146 0.68 10.16 4.70
C ASP A 146 -0.24 8.96 4.83
N SER A 147 -0.95 8.89 5.97
CA SER A 147 -1.98 7.87 6.11
C SER A 147 -3.20 8.28 6.92
N TYR A 148 -4.36 7.95 6.37
CA TYR A 148 -5.61 8.28 7.03
C TYR A 148 -6.04 7.19 8.02
N HIS A 149 -6.04 5.92 7.60
CA HIS A 149 -6.43 4.81 8.46
C HIS A 149 -5.56 3.56 8.29
N HIS A 150 -4.90 3.18 9.38
CA HIS A 150 -4.20 1.90 9.50
C HIS A 150 -4.68 1.08 10.69
N ARG A 151 -4.97 -0.20 10.42
CA ARG A 151 -5.45 -1.10 11.46
C ARG A 151 -4.31 -1.84 12.18
N GLN A 152 -3.40 -2.46 11.45
CA GLN A 152 -2.35 -3.30 12.02
C GLN A 152 -1.05 -3.15 11.23
N LEU A 153 0.02 -2.83 11.94
CA LEU A 153 1.36 -2.74 11.40
C LEU A 153 2.32 -3.50 12.32
N SER A 154 3.08 -4.43 11.73
CA SER A 154 4.14 -5.20 12.40
C SER A 154 5.43 -5.03 11.63
N SER A 155 6.48 -4.50 12.27
CA SER A 155 7.76 -4.30 11.61
C SER A 155 8.96 -4.29 12.56
N SER A 156 10.19 -4.48 12.09
CA SER A 156 11.36 -4.19 12.93
C SER A 156 11.54 -2.68 13.13
N THR A 157 11.33 -1.90 12.07
CA THR A 157 11.40 -0.43 12.08
C THR A 157 10.19 0.18 11.41
N VAL A 158 9.64 1.23 12.02
CA VAL A 158 8.50 2.00 11.49
C VAL A 158 8.79 3.49 11.58
N ILE A 159 8.63 4.17 10.46
CA ILE A 159 8.63 5.64 10.36
C ILE A 159 7.28 6.05 9.78
N ILE A 160 6.57 6.91 10.50
CA ILE A 160 5.32 7.52 10.06
C ILE A 160 5.50 9.03 10.17
N ILE A 161 5.28 9.76 9.07
CA ILE A 161 5.36 11.22 9.08
C ILE A 161 4.02 11.76 9.56
N ASP A 162 2.95 11.52 8.81
CA ASP A 162 1.62 12.02 9.08
C ASP A 162 0.62 10.88 9.20
N SER A 163 -0.11 10.86 10.32
CA SER A 163 -1.19 9.89 10.45
C SER A 163 -2.40 10.36 11.23
N TYR A 164 -3.57 10.08 10.67
CA TYR A 164 -4.82 10.47 11.29
C TYR A 164 -5.31 9.41 12.29
N HIS A 165 -5.38 8.14 11.89
CA HIS A 165 -5.83 7.06 12.75
C HIS A 165 -5.02 5.77 12.60
N HIS A 166 -4.40 5.36 13.70
CA HIS A 166 -3.76 4.05 13.83
C HIS A 166 -4.30 3.26 15.01
N ARG A 167 -4.65 2.00 14.76
CA ARG A 167 -5.20 1.15 15.81
C ARG A 167 -4.13 0.35 16.56
N GLN A 168 -3.24 -0.35 15.85
CA GLN A 168 -2.25 -1.24 16.44
C GLN A 168 -0.93 -1.17 15.69
N LEU A 169 0.14 -0.87 16.41
CA LEU A 169 1.49 -0.85 15.90
C LEU A 169 2.39 -1.66 16.85
N SER A 170 3.12 -2.62 16.29
CA SER A 170 4.11 -3.43 17.00
C SER A 170 5.43 -3.37 16.27
N SER A 171 6.48 -2.88 16.93
CA SER A 171 7.79 -2.78 16.29
C SER A 171 8.97 -2.76 17.26
N SER A 172 10.20 -3.02 16.83
CA SER A 172 11.37 -2.77 17.68
C SER A 172 11.62 -1.27 17.84
N THR A 173 11.45 -0.50 16.76
CA THR A 173 11.65 0.95 16.76
C THR A 173 10.50 1.65 16.03
N VAL A 174 9.95 2.69 16.66
CA VAL A 174 8.87 3.51 16.10
C VAL A 174 9.24 4.97 16.18
N ILE A 175 9.14 5.65 15.05
CA ILE A 175 9.22 7.10 14.93
C ILE A 175 7.92 7.59 14.31
N ILE A 176 7.23 8.48 15.00
CA ILE A 176 6.01 9.16 14.54
C ILE A 176 6.29 10.65 14.65
N ILE A 177 6.13 11.39 13.55
CA ILE A 177 6.29 12.84 13.57
C ILE A 177 4.97 13.45 14.02
N ASP A 178 3.92 13.32 13.22
CA ASP A 178 2.61 13.88 13.46
C ASP A 178 1.55 12.78 13.56
N SER A 179 0.79 12.81 14.65
CA SER A 179 -0.35 11.91 14.76
C SER A 179 -1.55 12.44 15.53
N TYR A 180 -2.72 12.21 14.95
CA TYR A 180 -3.95 12.66 15.57
C TYR A 180 -4.52 11.64 16.56
N HIS A 181 -4.64 10.37 16.16
CA HIS A 181 -5.17 9.31 17.02
C HIS A 181 -4.44 7.98 16.90
N HIS A 182 -3.85 7.54 18.01
CA HIS A 182 -3.29 6.19 18.16
C HIS A 182 -3.90 5.45 19.34
N ARG A 183 -4.30 4.20 19.09
CA ARG A 183 -4.92 3.39 20.14
C ARG A 183 -3.92 2.53 20.91
N GLN A 184 -3.05 1.79 20.22
CA GLN A 184 -2.12 0.84 20.84
C GLN A 184 -0.79 0.84 20.11
N LEU A 185 0.27 1.09 20.86
CA LEU A 185 1.65 1.04 20.38
C LEU A 185 2.47 0.20 21.35
N SER A 186 3.15 -0.81 20.82
CA SER A 186 4.08 -1.67 21.56
C SER A 186 5.44 -1.64 20.86
N SER A 187 6.49 -1.24 21.57
CA SER A 187 7.83 -1.21 21.00
C SER A 187 8.97 -1.40 21.99
N SER A 188 10.22 -1.49 21.53
CA SER A 188 11.37 -1.32 22.41
C SER A 188 11.72 0.17 22.55
N THR A 189 11.60 0.93 21.45
CA THR A 189 11.89 2.37 21.41
C THR A 189 10.79 3.10 20.66
N VAL A 190 10.28 4.17 21.27
CA VAL A 190 9.25 5.03 20.67
C VAL A 190 9.68 6.47 20.74
N ILE A 191 9.62 7.15 19.60
CA ILE A 191 9.79 8.59 19.48
C ILE A 191 8.52 9.14 18.82
N ILE A 192 7.89 10.10 19.48
CA ILE A 192 6.72 10.84 18.99
C ILE A 192 7.06 12.32 19.07
N ILE A 193 6.90 13.08 17.98
CA ILE A 193 7.22 14.51 17.95
C ILE A 193 6.00 15.39 18.21
N ASP A 194 4.84 14.98 17.71
CA ASP A 194 3.58 15.70 17.86
C ASP A 194 2.46 14.69 17.94
N SER A 195 1.68 14.75 19.01
CA SER A 195 0.50 13.89 19.11
C SER A 195 -0.67 14.47 19.86
N TYR A 196 -1.86 14.31 19.27
CA TYR A 196 -3.07 14.83 19.86
C TYR A 196 -3.69 13.84 20.85
N HIS A 197 -3.90 12.58 20.44
CA HIS A 197 -4.51 11.56 21.29
C HIS A 197 -3.83 10.20 21.19
N HIS A 198 -3.31 9.72 22.31
CA HIS A 198 -2.81 8.35 22.47
C HIS A 198 -3.46 7.63 23.65
N ARG A 199 -3.91 6.40 23.40
CA ARG A 199 -4.60 5.63 24.45
C ARG A 199 -3.67 4.72 25.25
N GLN A 200 -2.84 3.92 24.57
CA GLN A 200 -1.97 2.94 25.22
C GLN A 200 -0.62 2.88 24.53
N LEU A 201 0.43 3.09 25.30
CA LEU A 201 1.81 2.98 24.84
C LEU A 201 2.59 2.12 25.84
N SER A 202 3.23 1.07 25.32
CA SER A 202 4.11 0.17 26.07
C SER A 202 5.46 0.11 25.38
N SER A 203 6.53 0.51 26.06
CA SER A 203 7.88 0.47 25.47
C SER A 203 9.00 0.35 26.50
N SER A 204 10.21 -0.05 26.14
CA SER A 204 11.37 0.08 27.04
C SER A 204 11.80 1.54 27.19
N THR A 205 11.76 2.28 26.09
CA THR A 205 12.08 3.73 26.05
C THR A 205 11.01 4.49 25.30
N VAL A 206 10.61 5.64 25.83
CA VAL A 206 9.64 6.54 25.22
C VAL A 206 10.15 7.97 25.27
N ILE A 207 10.16 8.63 24.12
CA ILE A 207 10.39 10.07 23.98
C ILE A 207 9.14 10.65 23.31
N ILE A 208 8.51 11.62 23.97
CA ILE A 208 7.40 12.38 23.43
C ILE A 208 7.79 13.84 23.50
N ILE A 209 7.76 14.51 22.35
CA ILE A 209 7.74 15.96 22.23
C ILE A 209 6.28 16.28 21.93
N ASP A 210 5.76 17.38 22.48
CA ASP A 210 4.43 17.93 22.23
C ASP A 210 3.27 16.92 22.21
N SER A 211 2.60 16.78 23.36
CA SER A 211 1.41 15.93 23.44
C SER A 211 0.23 16.53 24.17
N TYR A 212 -0.94 16.38 23.58
CA TYR A 212 -2.17 16.93 24.14
C TYR A 212 -2.83 15.97 25.14
N HIS A 213 -3.11 14.73 24.73
CA HIS A 213 -3.79 13.75 25.58
C HIS A 213 -3.20 12.34 25.48
N HIS A 214 -2.73 11.83 26.62
CA HIS A 214 -2.32 10.43 26.80
C HIS A 214 -3.04 9.77 27.96
N ARG A 215 -3.57 8.56 27.72
CA ARG A 215 -4.31 7.84 28.76
C ARG A 215 -3.45 6.88 29.58
N GLN A 216 -2.62 6.05 28.93
CA GLN A 216 -1.82 5.03 29.60
C GLN A 216 -0.45 4.92 28.92
N LEU A 217 0.60 5.14 29.72
CA LEU A 217 1.98 4.97 29.29
C LEU A 217 2.71 4.09 30.30
N SER A 218 3.33 3.02 29.79
CA SER A 218 4.14 2.08 30.58
C SER A 218 5.50 1.94 29.93
N SER A 219 6.56 2.31 30.65
CA SER A 219 7.91 2.17 30.14
C SER A 219 8.98 2.03 31.21
N SER A 220 10.21 1.65 30.86
CA SER A 220 11.34 1.75 31.80
C SER A 220 11.87 3.18 31.88
N THR A 221 11.86 3.89 30.75
CA THR A 221 12.34 5.26 30.63
C THR A 221 11.37 6.10 29.81
N VAL A 222 10.96 7.23 30.38
CA VAL A 222 10.02 8.17 29.74
C VAL A 222 10.61 9.57 29.78
N ILE A 223 10.67 10.21 28.62
CA ILE A 223 10.98 11.62 28.45
C ILE A 223 9.78 12.26 27.76
N ILE A 224 9.20 13.29 28.39
CA ILE A 224 8.11 14.08 27.84
C ILE A 224 8.55 15.54 27.86
N ILE A 225 8.47 16.19 26.71
CA ILE A 225 8.67 17.63 26.55
C ILE A 225 7.33 18.18 26.08
N ASP A 226 6.77 19.15 26.80
CA ASP A 226 5.50 19.80 26.52
C ASP A 226 4.30 18.84 26.48
N SER A 227 3.58 18.80 27.60
CA SER A 227 2.36 17.99 27.70
C SER A 227 1.20 18.69 28.37
N TYR A 228 -0.02 18.41 27.91
CA TYR A 228 -1.22 18.92 28.54
C TYR A 228 -1.81 17.90 29.53
N HIS A 229 -2.19 16.71 29.06
CA HIS A 229 -2.91 15.75 29.89
C HIS A 229 -2.37 14.32 29.79
N HIS A 230 -1.83 13.84 30.91
CA HIS A 230 -1.54 12.42 31.12
C HIS A 230 -2.36 11.86 32.28
N ARG A 231 -2.97 10.69 32.09
CA ARG A 231 -3.81 10.06 33.15
C ARG A 231 -3.08 8.98 33.96
N GLN A 232 -2.29 8.14 33.30
CA GLN A 232 -1.57 7.04 33.96
C GLN A 232 -0.19 6.90 33.33
N LEU A 233 0.84 7.05 34.17
CA LEU A 233 2.24 6.92 33.83
C LEU A 233 2.87 5.92 34.80
N SER A 234 3.47 4.86 34.26
CA SER A 234 4.24 3.88 35.03
C SER A 234 5.63 3.78 34.42
N SER A 235 6.64 4.20 35.17
CA SER A 235 8.02 4.09 34.74
C SER A 235 9.03 4.10 35.88
N SER A 236 10.19 3.47 35.65
CA SER A 236 11.34 3.55 36.56
C SER A 236 12.01 4.92 36.50
N ILE A 237 12.04 5.53 35.31
CA ILE A 237 12.63 6.85 35.07
C ILE A 237 11.61 7.71 34.30
N VAL A 238 11.33 8.90 34.83
CA VAL A 238 10.45 9.89 34.21
C VAL A 238 11.15 11.24 34.22
N ILE A 239 11.24 11.85 33.05
CA ILE A 239 11.66 13.24 32.86
C ILE A 239 10.50 13.95 32.16
N ILE A 240 9.97 15.00 32.78
CA ILE A 240 8.92 15.85 32.20
C ILE A 240 9.44 17.28 32.19
N ILE A 241 9.47 17.90 31.02
CA ILE A 241 9.81 19.31 30.81
C ILE A 241 8.53 19.96 30.31
N ASP A 242 8.00 20.92 31.08
CA ASP A 242 6.76 21.65 30.82
C ASP A 242 5.48 20.78 30.73
N SER A 243 4.61 20.91 31.73
CA SER A 243 3.35 20.17 31.82
C SER A 243 2.20 21.02 32.36
N TYR A 244 1.07 20.98 31.67
CA TYR A 244 -0.10 21.84 31.90
C TYR A 244 -1.31 21.04 32.38
N HIS A 245 -1.42 20.80 33.68
CA HIS A 245 -2.60 20.17 34.25
C HIS A 245 -3.74 21.18 34.51
N HIS A 246 -4.83 21.10 33.74
CA HIS A 246 -6.08 21.78 34.13
C HIS A 246 -6.82 20.95 35.20
N ARG A 247 -7.06 21.55 36.37
CA ARG A 247 -7.88 21.00 37.46
C ARG A 247 -9.33 20.80 37.04
#